data_AF-A0A9E4E855-F1
#
_entry.id   AF-A0A9E4E855-F1
#
_cell.length_a   1.000
_cell.length_b   1.000
_cell.length_c   1.000
_cell.angle_alpha   90.00
_cell.angle_beta   90.00
_cell.angle_gamma   90.00
#
_symmetry.space_group_name_H-M   'P 1'
#
loop_
_entity.id
_entity.type
_entity.pdbx_description
1 polymer ?
#
loop_
_entity_poly.entity_id
_entity_poly.type
_entity_poly.pdbx_seq_one_letter_code
_entity_poly.pdbx_strand_id
1 'polypeptide(L)'
;LLFPMLVKAGYNERFSLGMVTTSGSLGVLIVPSVPLILYGVIAQQIDVGVSFTIPQLFLAGMVPVLLMLLALIVYTMWSQKGVERTAFSFHAVKVAFWDARYEIPLPFVILGAIYSGYFAISEAAAITALYVLIVEVFLYREVSLRQLPSVIREAMVMVGSRAHRIFRRCTNPSISLRIYPRTRKQSDCVFDLA
;
A
#
# COMPACT_ATOMS: atom_id res chain seq x y z
N LEU A 1 5.60 -9.26 10.83
CA LEU A 1 6.37 -8.63 11.93
C LEU A 1 5.47 -8.17 13.09
N LEU A 2 4.41 -7.40 12.84
CA LEU A 2 3.57 -6.83 13.91
C LEU A 2 2.73 -7.85 14.69
N PHE A 3 2.13 -8.84 14.03
CA PHE A 3 1.29 -9.85 14.68
C PHE A 3 1.95 -10.58 15.86
N PRO A 4 3.13 -11.22 15.72
CA PRO A 4 3.76 -11.92 16.84
C PRO A 4 4.21 -10.99 17.98
N MET A 5 4.51 -9.71 17.68
CA MET A 5 4.86 -8.72 18.71
C MET A 5 3.65 -8.35 19.57
N LEU A 6 2.47 -8.17 18.95
CA LEU A 6 1.22 -7.89 19.66
C LEU A 6 0.79 -9.06 20.56
N VAL A 7 0.92 -10.30 20.07
CA VAL A 7 0.61 -11.50 20.86
C VAL A 7 1.56 -11.63 22.05
N LYS A 8 2.87 -11.39 21.85
CA LYS A 8 3.86 -11.35 22.96
C LYS A 8 3.58 -10.26 23.98
N ALA A 9 3.01 -9.13 23.56
CA ALA A 9 2.61 -8.04 24.44
C ALA A 9 1.29 -8.32 25.20
N GLY A 10 0.68 -9.50 25.03
CA GLY A 10 -0.53 -9.90 25.76
C GLY A 10 -1.84 -9.53 25.07
N TYR A 11 -1.82 -9.08 23.80
CA TYR A 11 -3.04 -8.84 23.03
C TYR A 11 -3.65 -10.16 22.55
N ASN A 12 -4.98 -10.29 22.64
CA ASN A 12 -5.73 -11.42 22.07
C ASN A 12 -5.40 -11.61 20.57
N GLU A 13 -5.16 -12.86 20.15
CA GLU A 13 -4.83 -13.20 18.76
C GLU A 13 -5.88 -12.70 17.76
N ARG A 14 -7.18 -12.87 18.07
CA ARG A 14 -8.28 -12.44 17.19
C ARG A 14 -8.28 -10.92 16.99
N PHE A 15 -8.01 -10.19 18.06
CA PHE A 15 -7.91 -8.73 18.03
C PHE A 15 -6.69 -8.26 17.25
N SER A 16 -5.53 -8.89 17.48
CA SER A 16 -4.27 -8.58 16.77
C SER A 16 -4.40 -8.84 15.27
N LEU A 17 -5.02 -9.95 14.88
CA LEU A 17 -5.25 -10.28 13.48
C LEU A 17 -6.20 -9.28 12.80
N GLY A 18 -7.28 -8.90 13.49
CA GLY A 18 -8.23 -7.89 13.04
C GLY A 18 -7.57 -6.52 12.83
N MET A 19 -6.76 -6.05 13.78
CA MET A 19 -6.02 -4.79 13.67
C MET A 19 -5.00 -4.77 12.51
N VAL A 20 -4.21 -5.84 12.36
CA VAL A 20 -3.21 -5.93 11.29
C VAL A 20 -3.90 -5.96 9.91
N THR A 21 -5.03 -6.65 9.79
CA THR A 21 -5.79 -6.70 8.53
C THR A 21 -6.44 -5.35 8.19
N THR A 22 -7.10 -4.72 9.17
CA THR A 22 -7.78 -3.43 8.97
C THR A 22 -6.82 -2.28 8.70
N SER A 23 -5.65 -2.26 9.35
CA SER A 23 -4.60 -1.26 9.06
C SER A 23 -4.04 -1.38 7.64
N GLY A 24 -3.88 -2.60 7.12
CA GLY A 24 -3.51 -2.82 5.73
C GLY A 24 -4.53 -2.22 4.75
N SER A 25 -5.82 -2.46 4.98
CA SER A 25 -6.90 -1.91 4.14
C SER A 25 -7.02 -0.38 4.24
N LEU A 26 -6.82 0.19 5.42
CA LEU A 26 -6.80 1.64 5.63
C LEU A 26 -5.70 2.33 4.81
N GLY A 27 -4.51 1.73 4.73
CA GLY A 27 -3.38 2.27 3.98
C GLY A 27 -3.66 2.45 2.49
N VAL A 28 -4.50 1.59 1.91
CA VAL A 28 -4.92 1.66 0.51
C VAL A 28 -5.80 2.88 0.23
N LEU A 29 -6.39 3.51 1.26
CA LEU A 29 -7.23 4.70 1.10
C LEU A 29 -6.46 6.02 1.27
N ILE A 30 -5.21 5.99 1.73
CA ILE A 30 -4.40 7.20 1.94
C ILE A 30 -3.89 7.75 0.60
N VAL A 31 -3.84 9.08 0.47
CA VAL A 31 -3.33 9.81 -0.70
C VAL A 31 -1.82 9.51 -0.85
N PRO A 32 -1.27 9.00 -1.97
CA PRO A 32 -1.82 8.68 -3.30
C PRO A 32 -2.27 7.21 -3.46
N SER A 33 -3.57 6.98 -3.56
CA SER A 33 -4.14 5.65 -3.72
C SER A 33 -4.62 5.38 -5.14
N VAL A 34 -4.01 4.39 -5.79
CA VAL A 34 -4.40 3.91 -7.12
C VAL A 34 -5.90 3.56 -7.19
N PRO A 35 -6.50 2.85 -6.21
CA PRO A 35 -7.93 2.49 -6.26
C PRO A 35 -8.89 3.68 -6.16
N LEU A 36 -8.48 4.76 -5.48
CA LEU A 36 -9.31 5.96 -5.36
C LEU A 36 -9.26 6.79 -6.64
N ILE A 37 -8.09 6.90 -7.26
CA ILE A 37 -7.94 7.52 -8.59
C ILE A 37 -8.75 6.74 -9.62
N LEU A 38 -8.65 5.40 -9.59
CA LEU A 38 -9.44 4.49 -10.41
C LEU A 38 -10.94 4.76 -10.29
N TYR A 39 -11.44 4.79 -9.06
CA TYR A 39 -12.84 5.09 -8.79
C TYR A 39 -13.26 6.44 -9.36
N GLY A 40 -12.41 7.46 -9.20
CA GLY A 40 -12.64 8.78 -9.78
C GLY A 40 -12.76 8.78 -11.30
N VAL A 41 -11.85 8.09 -11.99
CA VAL A 41 -11.88 7.97 -13.47
C VAL A 41 -13.12 7.22 -13.93
N ILE A 42 -13.49 6.10 -13.28
CA ILE A 42 -14.70 5.36 -13.63
C ILE A 42 -15.96 6.21 -13.41
N ALA A 43 -16.06 6.89 -12.26
CA ALA A 43 -17.21 7.71 -11.95
C ALA A 43 -17.34 8.92 -12.90
N GLN A 44 -16.22 9.46 -13.40
CA GLN A 44 -16.24 10.48 -14.46
C GLN A 44 -16.76 9.92 -15.79
N GLN A 45 -16.45 8.66 -16.12
CA GLN A 45 -16.89 8.02 -17.36
C GLN A 45 -18.36 7.59 -17.36
N ILE A 46 -19.00 7.47 -16.19
CA ILE A 46 -20.41 7.04 -16.07
C ILE A 46 -21.40 8.22 -16.20
N ASP A 47 -20.91 9.44 -16.44
CA ASP A 47 -21.73 10.65 -16.64
C ASP A 47 -22.81 10.83 -15.55
N VAL A 48 -22.39 10.70 -14.29
CA VAL A 48 -23.27 10.90 -13.14
C VAL A 48 -23.44 12.40 -12.88
N GLY A 49 -23.75 13.23 -13.90
CA GLY A 49 -24.22 14.63 -13.78
C GLY A 49 -23.45 15.62 -12.88
N VAL A 50 -22.30 15.24 -12.31
CA VAL A 50 -21.55 15.98 -11.30
C VAL A 50 -20.10 15.97 -11.74
N SER A 51 -19.61 17.12 -12.18
CA SER A 51 -18.20 17.32 -12.52
C SER A 51 -17.38 17.43 -11.23
N PHE A 52 -16.82 16.32 -10.75
CA PHE A 52 -15.89 16.31 -9.64
C PHE A 52 -14.44 16.25 -10.14
N THR A 53 -13.56 16.99 -9.47
CA THR A 53 -12.12 16.98 -9.75
C THR A 53 -11.44 15.94 -8.85
N ILE A 54 -10.39 15.27 -9.33
CA ILE A 54 -9.64 14.26 -8.56
C ILE A 54 -9.21 14.74 -7.15
N PRO A 55 -8.76 16.00 -6.95
CA PRO A 55 -8.45 16.53 -5.61
C PRO A 55 -9.65 16.60 -4.67
N GLN A 56 -10.86 16.87 -5.19
CA GLN A 56 -12.08 16.89 -4.37
C GLN A 56 -12.45 15.48 -3.92
N LEU A 57 -12.20 14.47 -4.75
CA LEU A 57 -12.38 13.08 -4.38
C LEU A 57 -11.41 12.64 -3.29
N PHE A 58 -10.16 13.12 -3.32
CA PHE A 58 -9.20 12.89 -2.22
C PHE A 58 -9.67 13.52 -0.91
N LEU A 59 -10.18 14.76 -0.97
CA LEU A 59 -10.71 15.43 0.22
C LEU A 59 -11.96 14.71 0.75
N ALA A 60 -12.85 14.25 -0.13
CA ALA A 60 -14.01 13.44 0.24
C ALA A 60 -13.62 12.08 0.83
N GLY A 61 -12.55 11.45 0.32
CA GLY A 61 -12.00 10.19 0.83
C GLY A 61 -11.35 10.31 2.22
N MET A 62 -10.93 11.50 2.64
CA MET A 62 -10.40 11.73 3.98
C MET A 62 -11.45 11.50 5.08
N VAL A 63 -12.71 11.85 4.81
CA VAL A 63 -13.83 11.69 5.76
C VAL A 63 -14.06 10.22 6.17
N PRO A 64 -14.27 9.25 5.25
CA PRO A 64 -14.46 7.85 5.60
C PRO A 64 -13.19 7.23 6.23
N VAL A 65 -11.99 7.67 5.81
CA VAL A 65 -10.73 7.22 6.42
C VAL A 65 -10.67 7.64 7.89
N LEU A 66 -10.94 8.91 8.18
CA LEU A 66 -10.92 9.44 9.54
C LEU A 66 -12.00 8.78 10.42
N LEU A 67 -13.20 8.56 9.86
CA LEU A 67 -14.28 7.87 10.56
C LEU A 67 -13.91 6.42 10.90
N MET A 68 -13.32 5.69 9.97
CA MET A 68 -12.86 4.31 10.19
C MET A 68 -11.69 4.26 11.18
N LEU A 69 -10.77 5.22 11.12
CA LEU A 69 -9.67 5.37 12.08
C LEU A 69 -10.20 5.61 13.51
N LEU A 70 -11.13 6.56 13.67
CA LEU A 70 -11.75 6.87 14.97
C LEU A 70 -12.52 5.67 15.52
N ALA A 71 -13.30 4.98 14.69
CA ALA A 71 -13.99 3.75 15.09
C ALA A 71 -13.00 2.68 15.58
N LEU A 72 -11.86 2.52 14.90
CA LEU A 72 -10.82 1.58 15.31
C LEU A 72 -10.18 1.96 16.65
N ILE A 73 -9.92 3.25 16.88
CA ILE A 73 -9.37 3.77 18.14
C ILE A 73 -10.35 3.49 19.29
N VAL A 74 -11.62 3.84 19.12
CA VAL A 74 -12.66 3.61 20.13
C VAL A 74 -12.82 2.11 20.41
N TYR A 75 -12.86 1.28 19.36
CA TYR A 75 -12.93 -0.17 19.50
C TYR A 75 -11.72 -0.74 20.26
N THR A 76 -10.51 -0.25 19.97
CA THR A 76 -9.29 -0.66 20.66
C THR A 76 -9.30 -0.26 22.13
N MET A 77 -9.73 0.96 22.46
CA MET A 77 -9.86 1.43 23.83
C MET A 77 -10.90 0.63 24.62
N TRP A 78 -11.98 0.19 23.97
CA TRP A 78 -13.03 -0.59 24.63
C TRP A 78 -12.65 -2.07 24.79
N SER A 79 -12.04 -2.67 23.76
CA SER A 79 -11.70 -4.09 23.73
C SER A 79 -10.45 -4.43 24.54
N GLN A 80 -9.58 -3.47 24.86
CA GLN A 80 -8.28 -3.72 25.54
C GLN A 80 -8.17 -3.00 26.88
N LYS A 81 -9.05 -3.37 27.81
CA LYS A 81 -8.98 -2.99 29.23
C LYS A 81 -8.18 -4.03 30.00
N GLY A 82 -6.85 -3.95 30.00
CA GLY A 82 -6.01 -4.83 30.83
C GLY A 82 -4.64 -5.21 30.28
N VAL A 83 -4.25 -4.72 29.09
CA VAL A 83 -2.90 -4.96 28.57
C VAL A 83 -1.92 -4.00 29.24
N GLU A 84 -0.81 -4.51 29.77
CA GLU A 84 0.27 -3.70 30.32
C GLU A 84 0.84 -2.80 29.22
N ARG A 85 0.70 -1.49 29.42
CA ARG A 85 1.30 -0.51 28.52
C ARG A 85 2.78 -0.42 28.84
N THR A 86 3.64 -0.77 27.88
CA THR A 86 5.07 -0.49 27.99
C THR A 86 5.27 1.01 28.22
N ALA A 87 6.04 1.38 29.25
CA ALA A 87 6.29 2.77 29.59
C ALA A 87 6.94 3.51 28.40
N PHE A 88 6.36 4.66 28.03
CA PHE A 88 6.89 5.49 26.94
C PHE A 88 8.24 6.08 27.36
N SER A 89 9.32 5.57 26.77
CA SER A 89 10.68 6.06 27.01
C SER A 89 11.15 6.92 25.85
N PHE A 90 11.46 8.19 26.10
CA PHE A 90 12.07 9.08 25.12
C PHE A 90 13.40 8.54 24.59
N HIS A 91 14.13 7.77 25.40
CA HIS A 91 15.36 7.11 24.96
C HIS A 91 15.08 6.04 23.90
N ALA A 92 14.04 5.23 24.09
CA ALA A 92 13.62 4.22 23.11
C ALA A 92 13.17 4.85 21.78
N VAL A 93 12.47 5.99 21.84
CA VAL A 93 12.09 6.75 20.63
C VAL A 93 13.32 7.25 19.87
N LYS A 94 14.31 7.79 20.59
CA LYS A 94 15.54 8.28 19.96
C LYS A 94 16.35 7.15 19.31
N VAL A 95 16.45 5.99 19.96
CA VAL A 95 17.11 4.81 19.39
C VAL A 95 16.38 4.33 18.14
N ALA A 96 15.05 4.18 18.22
CA ALA A 96 14.24 3.77 17.07
C ALA A 96 14.34 4.75 15.90
N PHE A 97 14.41 6.06 16.17
CA PHE A 97 14.59 7.08 15.14
C PHE A 97 15.97 6.98 14.48
N TRP A 98 17.01 6.69 15.25
CA TRP A 98 18.36 6.46 14.74
C TRP A 98 18.45 5.19 13.90
N ASP A 99 17.75 4.14 14.31
CA ASP A 99 17.64 2.89 13.55
C ASP A 99 16.88 3.11 12.24
N ALA A 100 15.81 3.89 12.23
CA ALA A 100 14.98 4.17 11.05
C ALA A 100 15.52 5.31 10.14
N ARG A 101 16.69 5.87 10.42
CA ARG A 101 17.20 7.08 9.74
C ARG A 101 17.31 6.98 8.22
N TYR A 102 17.43 5.77 7.68
CA TYR A 102 17.58 5.52 6.23
C TYR A 102 16.26 5.19 5.53
N GLU A 103 15.23 4.82 6.30
CA GLU A 103 13.86 4.62 5.82
C GLU A 103 13.04 5.90 5.83
N ILE A 104 13.34 6.84 6.74
CA ILE A 104 12.64 8.13 6.81
C ILE A 104 12.71 8.93 5.48
N PRO A 105 13.85 9.01 4.76
CA PRO A 105 13.94 9.73 3.49
C PRO A 105 13.13 9.10 2.36
N LEU A 106 12.80 7.81 2.46
CA LEU A 106 12.22 7.00 1.39
C LEU A 106 10.91 7.59 0.82
N PRO A 107 9.89 7.96 1.64
CA PRO A 107 8.70 8.65 1.13
C PRO A 107 9.03 10.02 0.51
N PHE A 108 10.00 10.77 1.05
CA PHE A 108 10.39 12.06 0.49
C PHE A 108 11.12 11.92 -0.85
N VAL A 109 11.93 10.87 -1.01
CA VAL A 109 12.59 10.54 -2.28
C VAL A 109 11.55 10.16 -3.33
N ILE A 110 10.56 9.34 -2.98
CA ILE A 110 9.48 8.94 -3.90
C ILE A 110 8.64 10.15 -4.30
N LEU A 111 8.15 10.92 -3.33
CA LEU A 111 7.34 12.11 -3.59
C LEU A 111 8.16 13.16 -4.35
N GLY A 112 9.40 13.41 -3.96
CA GLY A 112 10.31 14.31 -4.66
C GLY A 112 10.57 13.88 -6.09
N ALA A 113 10.82 12.60 -6.35
CA ALA A 113 11.06 12.08 -7.68
C ALA A 113 9.80 12.24 -8.57
N ILE A 114 8.61 11.92 -8.06
CA ILE A 114 7.35 12.02 -8.80
C ILE A 114 6.97 13.49 -9.05
N TYR A 115 7.03 14.35 -8.03
CA TYR A 115 6.57 15.74 -8.13
C TYR A 115 7.61 16.69 -8.73
N SER A 116 8.90 16.32 -8.77
CA SER A 116 9.92 17.15 -9.43
C SER A 116 9.66 17.35 -10.92
N GLY A 117 8.93 16.43 -11.57
CA GLY A 117 8.56 16.53 -12.98
C GLY A 117 9.74 16.39 -13.97
N TYR A 118 10.95 16.13 -13.47
CA TYR A 118 12.16 15.97 -14.28
C TYR A 118 12.36 14.54 -14.80
N PHE A 119 11.84 13.52 -14.08
CA PHE A 119 12.03 12.11 -14.41
C PHE A 119 10.70 11.42 -14.73
N ALA A 120 10.73 10.44 -15.63
CA ALA A 120 9.57 9.59 -15.87
C ALA A 120 9.26 8.72 -14.64
N ILE A 121 7.99 8.34 -14.45
CA ILE A 121 7.56 7.49 -13.31
C ILE A 121 8.39 6.19 -13.25
N SER A 122 8.74 5.62 -14.41
CA SER A 122 9.58 4.43 -14.51
C SER A 122 11.03 4.65 -14.05
N GLU A 123 11.60 5.83 -14.32
CA GLU A 123 12.96 6.18 -13.90
C GLU A 123 13.01 6.45 -12.40
N ALA A 124 12.00 7.17 -11.88
CA ALA A 124 11.82 7.38 -10.45
C ALA A 124 11.69 6.04 -9.68
N ALA A 125 10.92 5.10 -10.22
CA ALA A 125 10.78 3.76 -9.65
C ALA A 125 12.12 2.98 -9.66
N ALA A 126 12.87 3.05 -10.76
CA ALA A 126 14.17 2.38 -10.87
C ALA A 126 15.20 2.95 -9.87
N ILE A 127 15.27 4.29 -9.73
CA ILE A 127 16.15 4.96 -8.76
C ILE A 127 15.75 4.61 -7.33
N THR A 128 14.45 4.61 -7.03
CA THR A 128 13.94 4.22 -5.70
C THR A 128 14.28 2.77 -5.38
N ALA A 129 14.06 1.84 -6.32
CA ALA A 129 14.39 0.44 -6.13
C ALA A 129 15.90 0.23 -5.90
N LEU A 130 16.75 0.96 -6.63
CA LEU A 130 18.20 0.94 -6.42
C LEU A 130 18.58 1.49 -5.04
N TYR A 131 17.98 2.59 -4.61
CA TYR A 131 18.20 3.16 -3.28
C TYR A 131 17.81 2.17 -2.18
N VAL A 132 16.62 1.58 -2.25
CA VAL A 132 16.13 0.57 -1.29
C VAL A 132 17.09 -0.62 -1.24
N LEU A 133 17.50 -1.13 -2.41
CA LEU A 133 18.42 -2.26 -2.49
C LEU A 133 19.77 -1.95 -1.82
N ILE A 134 20.31 -0.74 -2.01
CA ILE A 134 21.56 -0.34 -1.36
C ILE A 134 21.36 -0.24 0.17
N VAL A 135 20.26 0.37 0.61
CA VAL A 135 19.94 0.56 2.03
C VAL A 135 19.73 -0.78 2.74
N GLU A 136 18.94 -1.69 2.18
CA GLU A 136 18.67 -3.00 2.79
C GLU A 136 19.90 -3.92 2.83
N VAL A 137 20.69 -3.93 1.76
CA VAL A 137 21.85 -4.84 1.63
C VAL A 137 23.06 -4.32 2.39
N PHE A 138 23.39 -3.04 2.25
CA PHE A 138 24.65 -2.48 2.79
C PHE A 138 24.49 -1.86 4.18
N LEU A 139 23.37 -1.16 4.44
CA LEU A 139 23.18 -0.41 5.67
C LEU A 139 22.50 -1.27 6.74
N TYR A 140 21.31 -1.80 6.46
CA TYR A 140 20.60 -2.67 7.40
C TYR A 140 21.14 -4.10 7.43
N ARG A 141 21.76 -4.56 6.32
CA ARG A 141 22.24 -5.94 6.15
C ARG A 141 21.17 -7.00 6.45
N GLU A 142 19.91 -6.66 6.20
CA GLU A 142 18.79 -7.58 6.38
C GLU A 142 18.80 -8.68 5.32
N VAL A 143 19.27 -8.34 4.11
CA VAL A 143 19.37 -9.27 2.99
C VAL A 143 20.84 -9.50 2.65
N SER A 144 21.28 -10.75 2.75
CA SER A 144 22.62 -11.13 2.29
C SER A 144 22.70 -11.12 0.76
N LEU A 145 23.85 -10.75 0.18
CA LEU A 145 24.08 -10.77 -1.27
C LEU A 145 23.75 -12.13 -1.92
N ARG A 146 23.83 -13.23 -1.15
CA ARG A 146 23.48 -14.58 -1.59
C ARG A 146 21.97 -14.83 -1.65
N GLN A 147 21.18 -14.13 -0.84
CA GLN A 147 19.71 -14.23 -0.82
C GLN A 147 19.06 -13.30 -1.86
N LEU A 148 19.79 -12.30 -2.35
CA LEU A 148 19.30 -11.33 -3.33
C LEU A 148 18.61 -11.98 -4.56
N PRO A 149 19.18 -13.03 -5.21
CA PRO A 149 18.52 -13.67 -6.34
C PRO A 149 17.23 -14.39 -5.96
N SER A 150 17.13 -14.91 -4.73
CA SER A 150 15.91 -15.56 -4.22
C SER A 150 14.80 -14.54 -4.04
N VAL A 151 15.11 -13.41 -3.40
CA VAL A 151 14.15 -12.31 -3.16
C VAL A 151 13.65 -11.75 -4.49
N ILE A 152 14.55 -11.50 -5.45
CA ILE A 152 14.18 -11.03 -6.79
C ILE A 152 13.28 -12.06 -7.48
N ARG A 153 13.60 -13.36 -7.41
CA ARG A 153 12.78 -14.40 -8.03
C ARG A 153 11.39 -14.48 -7.40
N GLU A 154 11.28 -14.41 -6.08
CA GLU A 154 10.00 -14.44 -5.38
C GLU A 154 9.13 -13.23 -5.73
N ALA A 155 9.73 -12.03 -5.77
CA ALA A 155 9.04 -10.82 -6.22
C ALA A 155 8.54 -10.95 -7.66
N MET A 156 9.40 -11.44 -8.57
CA MET A 156 9.05 -11.66 -9.98
C MET A 156 7.96 -12.71 -10.15
N VAL A 157 7.97 -13.80 -9.39
CA VAL A 157 6.91 -14.83 -9.43
C VAL A 157 5.59 -14.26 -8.92
N MET A 158 5.60 -13.45 -7.86
CA MET A 158 4.39 -12.83 -7.34
C MET A 158 3.73 -11.91 -8.36
N VAL A 159 4.52 -10.99 -8.94
CA VAL A 159 4.05 -10.05 -9.99
C VAL A 159 3.64 -10.81 -11.25
N GLY A 160 4.48 -11.76 -11.69
CA GLY A 160 4.22 -12.60 -12.87
C GLY A 160 2.94 -13.45 -12.72
N SER A 161 2.64 -13.95 -11.53
CA SER A 161 1.41 -14.73 -11.28
C SER A 161 0.13 -13.91 -11.42
N ARG A 162 0.16 -12.61 -11.07
CA ARG A 162 -0.95 -11.69 -11.28
C ARG A 162 -1.06 -11.35 -12.77
N ALA A 163 0.04 -10.92 -13.38
CA ALA A 163 0.10 -10.63 -14.82
C ALA A 163 -0.39 -11.80 -15.68
N HIS A 164 0.01 -13.04 -15.36
CA HIS A 164 -0.43 -14.23 -16.09
C HIS A 164 -1.95 -14.48 -15.97
N ARG A 165 -2.52 -14.30 -14.77
CA ARG A 165 -3.97 -14.44 -14.56
C ARG A 165 -4.76 -13.39 -15.33
N ILE A 166 -4.28 -12.15 -15.34
CA ILE A 166 -4.90 -11.04 -16.08
C ILE A 166 -4.82 -11.31 -17.59
N PHE A 167 -3.64 -11.68 -18.08
CA PHE A 167 -3.44 -12.02 -19.48
C PHE A 167 -4.37 -13.14 -19.93
N ARG A 168 -4.48 -14.23 -19.15
CA ARG A 168 -5.43 -15.33 -19.42
C ARG A 168 -6.89 -14.86 -19.43
N ARG A 169 -7.26 -13.91 -18.58
CA ARG A 169 -8.60 -13.30 -18.57
C ARG A 169 -8.85 -12.47 -19.83
N CYS A 170 -7.88 -11.68 -20.27
CA CYS A 170 -7.98 -10.86 -21.48
C CYS A 170 -7.90 -11.71 -22.78
N THR A 171 -7.25 -12.88 -22.78
CA THR A 171 -7.16 -13.79 -23.96
C THR A 171 -8.26 -14.86 -24.07
N ASN A 172 -9.08 -15.11 -23.04
CA ASN A 172 -10.16 -16.11 -23.14
C ASN A 172 -11.47 -15.46 -23.64
N PRO A 173 -11.88 -15.67 -24.91
CA PRO A 173 -13.04 -15.01 -25.51
C PRO A 173 -14.38 -15.45 -24.91
N SER A 174 -14.42 -16.61 -24.25
CA SER A 174 -15.66 -17.24 -23.75
C SER A 174 -16.27 -16.52 -22.53
N ILE A 175 -15.44 -15.82 -21.75
CA ILE A 175 -15.86 -15.06 -20.54
C ILE A 175 -16.11 -13.59 -20.89
N SER A 176 -15.44 -13.06 -21.92
CA SER A 176 -15.43 -11.64 -22.26
C SER A 176 -16.76 -11.11 -22.83
N LEU A 177 -17.62 -11.96 -23.39
CA LEU A 177 -18.88 -11.56 -24.03
C LEU A 177 -20.11 -11.57 -23.12
N ARG A 178 -20.01 -12.14 -21.90
CA ARG A 178 -21.17 -12.22 -20.99
C ARG A 178 -21.32 -10.99 -20.09
N ILE A 179 -20.31 -10.12 -20.00
CA ILE A 179 -20.28 -9.03 -19.00
C ILE A 179 -20.02 -7.64 -19.60
N TYR A 180 -19.38 -7.46 -20.77
CA TYR A 180 -18.83 -6.15 -21.18
C TYR A 180 -19.07 -5.73 -22.66
N PRO A 181 -19.63 -4.53 -22.94
CA PRO A 181 -19.66 -3.95 -24.29
C PRO A 181 -18.28 -3.43 -24.75
N ARG A 182 -18.07 -3.46 -26.06
CA ARG A 182 -16.78 -3.42 -26.80
C ARG A 182 -15.84 -2.22 -26.53
N THR A 183 -16.33 -1.08 -26.03
CA THR A 183 -15.54 0.14 -25.80
C THR A 183 -14.75 0.12 -24.49
N ARG A 184 -15.06 -0.81 -23.58
CA ARG A 184 -14.57 -0.81 -22.20
C ARG A 184 -13.43 -1.85 -21.96
N LYS A 185 -12.92 -2.45 -23.05
CA LYS A 185 -11.91 -3.52 -23.05
C LYS A 185 -10.47 -3.03 -22.81
N GLN A 186 -10.18 -1.77 -23.15
CA GLN A 186 -8.83 -1.19 -23.07
C GLN A 186 -8.50 -0.66 -21.67
N SER A 187 -9.48 -0.08 -20.97
CA SER A 187 -9.32 0.52 -19.64
C SER A 187 -9.11 -0.53 -18.55
N ASP A 188 -9.80 -1.66 -18.65
CA ASP A 188 -9.84 -2.66 -17.58
C ASP A 188 -8.60 -3.56 -17.51
N CYS A 189 -7.99 -3.92 -18.65
CA CYS A 189 -6.71 -4.66 -18.62
C CYS A 189 -5.54 -3.79 -18.11
N VAL A 190 -5.64 -2.45 -18.20
CA VAL A 190 -4.69 -1.52 -17.57
C VAL A 190 -4.96 -1.39 -16.07
N PHE A 191 -6.23 -1.44 -15.66
CA PHE A 191 -6.62 -1.33 -14.26
C PHE A 191 -6.35 -2.57 -13.41
N ASP A 192 -6.45 -3.76 -13.98
CA ASP A 192 -6.04 -4.99 -13.30
C ASP A 192 -4.50 -5.06 -13.14
N LEU A 193 -3.74 -4.23 -13.87
CA LEU A 193 -2.27 -4.20 -13.88
C LEU A 193 -1.64 -3.31 -12.80
N ALA A 194 -2.40 -2.36 -12.23
CA ALA A 194 -1.95 -1.36 -11.26
C ALA A 194 -2.36 -1.74 -9.83
#